data_AF-A0A7W0JZ98-F1
#
_entry.id   AF-A0A7W0JZ98-F1
#
_cell.length_a   1.000
_cell.length_b   1.000
_cell.length_c   1.000
_cell.angle_alpha   90.00
_cell.angle_beta   90.00
_cell.angle_gamma   90.00
#
_symmetry.space_group_name_H-M   'P 1'
#
loop_
_entity.id
_entity.type
_entity.pdbx_description
1 polymer ?
#
loop_
_entity_poly.entity_id
_entity_poly.type
_entity_poly.pdbx_seq_one_letter_code
_entity_poly.pdbx_strand_id
1 'polypeptide(L)' 'MRDRSHWPVRKKQLHDPEPDDDLRDVPPGELMAMVWPITVTTWAFMGEPVGESRLQRHTVSILRGKR' A
#
# COMPACT_ATOMS: atom_id res chain seq x y z
N MET A 1 14.94 5.11 -19.56
CA MET A 1 14.94 4.50 -18.22
C MET A 1 16.40 4.18 -17.87
N ARG A 2 16.95 4.66 -16.76
CA ARG A 2 18.40 4.47 -16.45
C ARG A 2 18.66 3.04 -15.96
N ASP A 3 19.80 2.46 -16.34
CA ASP A 3 20.30 1.19 -15.80
C ASP A 3 20.56 1.35 -14.29
N ARG A 4 19.99 0.43 -13.49
CA ARG A 4 20.09 0.42 -12.02
C ARG A 4 20.73 -0.85 -11.49
N SER A 5 21.25 -1.72 -12.36
CA SER A 5 21.80 -3.02 -11.98
C SER A 5 23.01 -2.93 -11.04
N HIS A 6 23.72 -1.81 -11.03
CA HIS A 6 24.91 -1.58 -10.20
C HIS A 6 24.62 -0.82 -8.90
N TRP A 7 23.36 -0.51 -8.60
CA TRP A 7 23.03 0.24 -7.39
C TRP A 7 23.31 -0.62 -6.14
N PRO A 8 23.90 -0.05 -5.08
CA PRO A 8 24.10 -0.77 -3.83
C PRO A 8 22.75 -1.11 -3.20
N VAL A 9 22.38 -2.40 -3.19
CA VAL A 9 21.16 -2.91 -2.55
C VAL A 9 21.55 -3.63 -1.26
N ARG A 10 20.87 -3.28 -0.15
CA ARG A 10 20.93 -4.03 1.10
C ARG A 10 19.60 -4.74 1.32
N LYS A 11 19.63 -6.02 1.65
CA LYS A 11 18.45 -6.79 2.06
C LYS A 11 18.45 -6.84 3.59
N LYS A 12 17.31 -6.54 4.20
CA LYS A 12 17.08 -6.66 5.65
C LYS A 12 15.88 -7.57 5.90
N GLN A 13 15.89 -8.25 7.02
CA GLN A 13 14.73 -8.96 7.56
C GLN A 13 13.83 -7.98 8.33
N LEU A 14 12.54 -8.32 8.45
CA LEU A 14 11.57 -7.52 9.21
C LEU A 14 11.97 -7.34 10.68
N HIS A 15 12.70 -8.30 11.23
CA HIS A 15 13.17 -8.31 12.63
C HIS A 15 14.58 -7.73 12.78
N ASP A 16 15.20 -7.25 11.71
CA ASP A 16 16.48 -6.56 11.83
C ASP A 16 16.26 -5.22 12.54
N PRO A 17 17.00 -4.93 13.61
CA PRO A 17 16.86 -3.66 14.32
C PRO A 17 17.27 -2.50 13.41
N GLU A 18 16.34 -1.59 13.15
CA GLU A 18 16.64 -0.31 12.53
C GLU A 18 16.80 0.78 13.59
N PRO A 19 17.86 1.61 13.50
CA PRO A 19 18.11 2.66 14.47
C PRO A 19 17.02 3.75 14.49
N ASP A 20 16.26 3.90 13.40
CA ASP A 20 15.20 4.89 13.22
C ASP A 20 13.88 4.22 12.76
N ASP A 21 13.46 3.14 13.44
CA ASP A 21 12.18 2.47 13.15
C ASP A 21 11.01 3.16 13.88
N ASP A 22 10.80 4.44 13.58
CA ASP A 22 9.75 5.28 14.19
C ASP A 22 8.32 4.75 13.91
N LEU A 23 8.20 3.79 12.98
CA LEU A 23 6.94 3.19 12.55
C LEU A 23 6.67 1.83 13.20
N ARG A 24 7.60 1.30 14.00
CA ARG A 24 7.52 -0.03 14.60
C ARG A 24 6.27 -0.26 15.44
N ASP A 25 5.89 0.76 16.21
CA ASP A 25 4.77 0.71 17.14
C ASP A 25 3.47 1.26 16.53
N VAL A 26 3.51 1.69 15.26
CA VAL A 26 2.34 2.23 14.57
C VAL A 26 1.43 1.08 14.14
N PRO A 27 0.14 1.10 14.48
CA PRO A 27 -0.79 0.05 14.05
C PRO A 27 -0.86 -0.07 12.53
N PRO A 28 -1.04 -1.29 11.98
CA PRO A 28 -1.12 -1.49 10.52
C PRO A 28 -2.18 -0.61 9.83
N GLY A 29 -3.31 -0.36 10.47
CA GLY A 29 -4.36 0.49 9.92
C GLY A 29 -3.94 1.95 9.75
N GLU A 30 -3.10 2.45 10.66
CA GLU A 30 -2.58 3.81 10.62
C GLU A 30 -1.48 3.95 9.56
N LEU A 31 -0.60 2.94 9.43
CA LEU A 31 0.34 2.85 8.31
C LEU A 31 -0.36 2.88 6.96
N MET A 32 -1.47 2.14 6.82
CA MET A 32 -2.27 2.16 5.59
C MET A 32 -2.93 3.53 5.36
N ALA A 33 -3.43 4.17 6.41
CA ALA A 33 -4.02 5.51 6.31
C ALA A 33 -2.98 6.57 5.87
N MET A 34 -1.71 6.43 6.27
CA MET A 34 -0.63 7.33 5.86
C MET A 34 -0.30 7.21 4.37
N VAL A 35 -0.24 5.98 3.84
CA VAL A 35 0.15 5.73 2.44
C VAL A 35 -1.02 5.94 1.46
N TRP A 36 -2.25 5.73 1.92
CA TRP A 36 -3.45 5.76 1.07
C TRP A 36 -3.62 7.03 0.21
N PRO A 37 -3.42 8.25 0.73
CA PRO A 37 -3.49 9.47 -0.08
C PRO A 37 -2.50 9.49 -1.25
N ILE A 38 -1.26 9.04 -1.02
CA ILE A 38 -0.20 8.97 -2.03
C ILE A 38 -0.59 7.97 -3.12
N THR A 39 -1.15 6.82 -2.72
CA THR A 39 -1.65 5.80 -3.65
C THR A 39 -2.75 6.36 -4.55
N VAL A 40 -3.75 7.03 -3.97
CA VAL A 40 -4.86 7.65 -4.72
C VAL A 40 -4.35 8.71 -5.70
N THR A 41 -3.45 9.59 -5.26
CA THR A 41 -2.84 10.60 -6.14
C THR A 41 -2.07 9.97 -7.29
N THR A 42 -1.34 8.89 -7.02
CA THR A 42 -0.57 8.16 -8.04
C THR A 42 -1.50 7.52 -9.07
N TRP A 43 -2.59 6.88 -8.65
CA TRP A 43 -3.58 6.29 -9.56
C TRP A 43 -4.26 7.34 -10.44
N ALA A 44 -4.64 8.48 -9.86
CA ALA A 44 -5.20 9.59 -10.63
C ALA A 44 -4.21 10.12 -11.67
N PHE A 45 -2.91 10.22 -11.32
CA PHE A 45 -1.86 10.63 -12.26
C PHE A 45 -1.65 9.63 -13.41
N MET A 46 -1.83 8.34 -13.13
CA MET A 46 -1.72 7.27 -14.13
C MET A 46 -2.93 7.18 -15.07
N GLY A 47 -3.96 8.01 -14.88
CA GLY A 47 -5.19 7.99 -15.68
C GLY A 47 -6.12 6.83 -15.35
N GLU A 48 -5.85 6.10 -14.27
CA GLU A 48 -6.75 5.06 -13.78
C GLU A 48 -7.93 5.74 -13.07
N PRO A 49 -9.18 5.41 -13.43
CA PRO A 49 -10.31 5.88 -12.66
C PRO A 49 -10.15 5.31 -11.25
N VAL A 50 -9.92 6.18 -10.26
CA VAL A 50 -10.08 5.83 -8.85
C VAL A 50 -11.58 5.68 -8.62
N GLY A 51 -12.16 4.64 -9.20
CA GLY A 51 -13.51 4.19 -8.93
C GLY A 51 -13.49 3.70 -7.51
N GLU A 52 -13.75 4.61 -6.56
CA GLU A 52 -14.03 4.21 -5.19
C GLU A 52 -15.06 3.08 -5.27
N SER A 53 -14.69 1.92 -4.71
CA SER A 53 -15.60 0.80 -4.64
C SER A 53 -16.87 1.30 -3.96
N ARG A 54 -17.99 1.28 -4.70
CA ARG A 54 -19.32 1.61 -4.15
C ARG A 54 -19.76 0.62 -3.06
N LEU A 55 -18.98 -0.44 -2.86
CA LEU A 55 -19.13 -1.38 -1.76
C LEU A 55 -18.41 -0.82 -0.55
N GLN A 56 -19.13 -0.75 0.58
CA GLN A 56 -18.56 -0.32 1.83
C GLN A 56 -17.34 -1.20 2.17
N ARG A 57 -16.23 -0.57 2.58
CA ARG A 57 -14.92 -1.21 2.80
C ARG A 57 -14.93 -2.33 3.86
N HIS A 58 -16.00 -2.44 4.65
CA HIS A 58 -16.20 -3.49 5.65
C HIS A 58 -16.93 -4.74 5.12
N THR A 59 -17.32 -4.75 3.84
CA THR A 59 -17.96 -5.91 3.22
C THR A 59 -16.90 -6.87 2.70
N VAL A 60 -16.66 -7.96 3.44
CA VAL A 60 -15.57 -8.93 3.19
C VAL A 60 -15.98 -10.06 2.23
N SER A 61 -17.27 -10.23 1.94
CA SER A 61 -17.77 -11.32 1.09
C SER A 61 -19.03 -10.93 0.32
N ILE A 62 -19.06 -11.25 -0.98
CA ILE A 62 -20.23 -11.12 -1.85
C ILE A 62 -20.49 -12.49 -2.48
N LEU A 63 -21.54 -13.16 -2.03
CA LEU A 63 -22.02 -14.39 -2.66
C LEU A 63 -23.03 -14.03 -3.76
N ARG A 64 -22.67 -14.24 -5.03
CA ARG A 64 -23.61 -14.13 -6.15
C ARG A 64 -24.25 -15.49 -6.43
N GLY A 65 -25.57 -15.58 -6.20
CA GLY A 65 -26.40 -16.71 -6.64
C GLY A 65 -27.06 -16.43 -7.99
N LYS A 66 -27.18 -17.45 -8.84
CA LYS A 66 -27.89 -17.40 -10.12
C LYS A 66 -29.38 -17.66 -9.86
N ARG A 67 -30.26 -16.82 -10.41
CA ARG A 67 -31.72 -17.07 -10.46
C ARG A 67 -32.08 -17.59 -11.84
#